data_AF-A0AAD1SS44-F1
#
_entry.id   AF-A0AAD1SS44-F1
#
_cell.length_a   1.000
_cell.length_b   1.000
_cell.length_c   1.000
_cell.angle_alpha   90.00
_cell.angle_beta   90.00
_cell.angle_gamma   90.00
#
_symmetry.space_group_name_H-M   'P 1'
#
loop_
_entity.id
_entity.type
_entity.pdbx_description
1 polymer ?
#
loop_
_entity_poly.entity_id
_entity_poly.type
_entity_poly.pdbx_seq_one_letter_code
_entity_poly.pdbx_strand_id
1 'polypeptide(L)'
;MPEKMSMEKVDVLHALGAVIVRTPTNARFDSPESHVGIAWRLKNKIPNSHILVQYQNASNPLAHYDSTAEEILEQCEGQLDLLVAGTGGTITRLACKLKEKCPGCKMAAVDPEGSILSEPEELNQTDKTLCQPFWIDLLLTCGIRPTIRNLFPCHVP
;
A
#
# COMPACT_ATOMS: atom_id res chain seq x y z
N MET A 1 3.49 15.39 -0.28
CA MET A 1 4.13 14.11 -0.64
C MET A 1 5.59 14.13 -0.18
N PRO A 2 6.17 13.02 0.27
CA PRO A 2 7.58 12.98 0.66
C PRO A 2 8.53 13.42 -0.46
N GLU A 3 9.68 13.99 -0.09
CA GLU A 3 10.72 14.46 -1.03
C GLU A 3 11.27 13.36 -1.94
N LYS A 4 11.37 12.11 -1.46
CA LYS A 4 11.86 10.97 -2.27
C LYS A 4 10.99 10.62 -3.48
N MET A 5 9.76 11.13 -3.54
CA MET A 5 8.87 10.82 -4.68
C MET A 5 9.39 11.51 -5.95
N SER A 6 9.33 10.78 -7.06
CA SER A 6 9.93 11.18 -8.33
C SER A 6 9.38 12.49 -8.88
N MET A 7 10.14 13.13 -9.78
CA MET A 7 9.72 14.39 -10.39
C MET A 7 8.63 14.20 -11.44
N GLU A 8 8.56 13.05 -12.11
CA GLU A 8 7.48 12.73 -13.04
C GLU A 8 6.11 12.78 -12.35
N LYS A 9 6.02 12.34 -11.09
CA LYS A 9 4.79 12.48 -10.30
C LYS A 9 4.44 13.94 -10.03
N VAL A 10 5.44 14.78 -9.79
CA VAL A 10 5.22 16.22 -9.60
C VAL A 10 4.74 16.86 -10.88
N ASP A 11 5.38 16.55 -12.00
CA ASP A 11 5.04 17.12 -13.30
C ASP A 11 3.62 16.77 -13.70
N VAL A 12 3.21 15.50 -13.52
CA VAL A 12 1.83 15.06 -13.77
C VAL A 12 0.84 15.75 -12.83
N LEU A 13 1.11 15.80 -11.52
CA LEU A 13 0.22 16.45 -10.56
C LEU A 13 0.08 17.95 -10.84
N HIS A 14 1.17 18.61 -11.20
CA HIS A 14 1.17 20.02 -11.57
C HIS A 14 0.38 20.26 -12.87
N ALA A 15 0.55 19.40 -13.88
CA ALA A 15 -0.22 19.46 -15.13
C ALA A 15 -1.73 19.25 -14.89
N LEU A 16 -2.11 18.45 -13.89
CA LEU A 16 -3.51 18.26 -13.46
C LEU A 16 -4.04 19.41 -12.57
N GLY A 17 -3.24 20.45 -12.31
CA GLY A 17 -3.64 21.62 -11.52
C GLY A 17 -3.54 21.44 -10.00
N ALA A 18 -2.87 20.39 -9.51
CA ALA A 18 -2.69 20.17 -8.08
C ALA A 18 -1.61 21.08 -7.48
N VAL A 19 -1.88 21.62 -6.29
CA VAL A 19 -0.86 22.29 -5.46
C VAL A 19 -0.11 21.24 -4.65
N ILE A 20 1.22 21.23 -4.76
CA ILE A 20 2.07 20.18 -4.20
C ILE A 20 2.87 20.73 -3.02
N VAL A 21 2.75 20.08 -1.87
CA VAL A 21 3.57 20.34 -0.68
C VAL A 21 4.52 19.16 -0.48
N ARG A 22 5.84 19.42 -0.46
CA ARG A 22 6.88 18.42 -0.16
C ARG A 22 7.14 18.35 1.35
N THR A 23 7.49 17.16 1.85
CA THR A 23 7.82 16.91 3.26
C THR A 23 9.08 16.06 3.39
N PRO A 24 9.86 16.20 4.48
CA PRO A 24 11.06 15.40 4.70
C PRO A 24 10.79 13.89 4.62
N THR A 25 11.62 13.17 3.89
CA THR A 25 11.43 11.72 3.65
C THR A 25 11.62 10.88 4.90
N ASN A 26 12.52 11.30 5.79
CA ASN A 26 12.88 10.63 7.02
C ASN A 26 11.97 11.01 8.21
N ALA A 27 10.99 11.89 8.02
CA ALA A 27 10.03 12.20 9.05
C ALA A 27 9.19 10.96 9.36
N ARG A 28 9.20 10.53 10.62
CA ARG A 28 8.30 9.46 11.10
C ARG A 28 6.84 9.84 10.87
N PHE A 29 5.96 8.85 10.71
CA PHE A 29 4.55 9.09 10.42
C PHE A 29 3.86 9.96 11.49
N ASP A 30 4.27 9.82 12.76
CA ASP A 30 3.76 10.54 13.94
C ASP A 30 4.40 11.93 14.13
N SER A 31 5.37 12.31 13.30
CA SER A 31 5.98 13.64 13.33
C SER A 31 5.04 14.72 12.78
N PRO A 32 5.02 15.94 13.35
CA PRO A 32 4.29 17.07 12.78
C PRO A 32 4.78 17.46 11.38
N GLU A 33 6.03 17.12 11.04
CA GLU A 33 6.64 17.37 9.73
C GLU A 33 6.43 16.22 8.74
N SER A 34 5.73 15.15 9.13
CA SER A 34 5.35 14.07 8.23
C SER A 34 4.31 14.54 7.21
N HIS A 35 4.21 13.87 6.05
CA HIS A 35 3.15 14.18 5.07
C HIS A 35 1.74 14.05 5.65
N VAL A 36 1.56 13.22 6.69
CA VAL A 36 0.29 13.10 7.42
C VAL A 36 0.08 14.31 8.33
N GLY A 37 1.08 14.66 9.15
CA GLY A 37 1.01 15.81 10.08
C GLY A 37 0.78 17.14 9.34
N ILE A 38 1.50 17.34 8.24
CA ILE A 38 1.36 18.52 7.37
C ILE A 38 -0.03 18.58 6.73
N ALA A 39 -0.59 17.46 6.26
CA ALA A 39 -1.93 17.43 5.70
C ALA A 39 -2.98 17.87 6.73
N TRP A 40 -2.91 17.37 7.96
CA TRP A 40 -3.79 17.79 9.06
C TRP A 40 -3.63 19.27 9.42
N ARG A 41 -2.39 19.77 9.45
CA ARG A 41 -2.10 21.19 9.66
C ARG A 41 -2.73 22.08 8.58
N LEU A 42 -2.68 21.65 7.31
CA LEU A 42 -3.28 22.37 6.20
C LEU A 42 -4.82 22.32 6.25
N LYS A 43 -5.41 21.17 6.57
CA LYS A 43 -6.85 21.03 6.75
C LYS A 43 -7.41 22.06 7.74
N ASN A 44 -6.72 22.25 8.86
CA ASN A 44 -7.15 23.21 9.89
C ASN A 44 -7.00 24.68 9.48
N LYS A 45 -6.23 24.97 8.43
CA LYS A 45 -5.98 26.35 7.94
C LYS A 45 -6.81 26.71 6.71
N ILE A 46 -7.22 25.73 5.91
CA ILE A 46 -7.91 25.94 4.64
C ILE A 46 -9.41 25.71 4.85
N PRO A 47 -10.26 26.75 4.72
CA PRO A 47 -11.70 26.60 4.80
C PRO A 47 -12.23 25.63 3.73
N ASN A 48 -13.29 24.88 4.06
CA ASN A 48 -13.93 23.91 3.16
C ASN A 48 -12.97 22.82 2.62
N SER A 49 -11.93 22.48 3.39
CA SER A 49 -10.99 21.42 3.01
C SER A 49 -11.32 20.09 3.68
N HIS A 50 -11.06 19.00 2.95
CA HIS A 50 -11.27 17.64 3.42
C HIS A 50 -9.99 16.82 3.19
N ILE A 51 -9.66 15.95 4.15
CA ILE A 51 -8.66 14.90 3.94
C ILE A 51 -9.45 13.61 3.80
N LEU A 52 -9.31 12.92 2.66
CA LEU A 52 -10.01 11.66 2.41
C LEU A 52 -9.41 10.46 3.16
N VAL A 53 -8.24 10.63 3.75
CA VAL A 53 -7.52 9.68 4.64
C VAL A 53 -7.47 8.24 4.09
N GLN A 54 -6.67 8.00 3.04
CA GLN A 54 -6.56 6.67 2.40
C GLN A 54 -6.20 5.51 3.35
N TYR A 55 -5.57 5.80 4.50
CA TYR A 55 -5.15 4.78 5.48
C TYR A 55 -6.29 4.28 6.38
N GLN A 56 -7.38 5.05 6.51
CA GLN A 56 -8.49 4.75 7.41
C GLN A 56 -9.82 4.64 6.66
N ASN A 57 -9.93 5.29 5.51
CA ASN A 57 -11.15 5.32 4.74
C ASN A 57 -11.45 3.95 4.12
N ALA A 58 -12.57 3.35 4.51
CA ALA A 58 -13.02 2.05 4.04
C ALA A 58 -13.17 1.98 2.51
N SER A 59 -13.41 3.11 1.83
CA SER A 59 -13.51 3.14 0.37
C SER A 59 -12.24 2.66 -0.34
N ASN A 60 -11.05 2.89 0.21
CA ASN A 60 -9.80 2.40 -0.37
C ASN A 60 -9.76 0.86 -0.42
N PRO A 61 -9.86 0.15 0.72
CA PRO A 61 -9.93 -1.30 0.69
C PRO A 61 -11.15 -1.84 -0.08
N LEU A 62 -12.34 -1.23 0.05
CA LEU A 62 -13.55 -1.72 -0.61
C LEU A 62 -13.46 -1.66 -2.13
N ALA A 63 -12.79 -0.66 -2.71
CA ALA A 63 -12.57 -0.60 -4.15
C ALA A 63 -11.90 -1.88 -4.69
N HIS A 64 -10.93 -2.43 -3.95
CA HIS A 64 -10.26 -3.66 -4.34
C HIS A 64 -11.07 -4.93 -4.10
N TYR A 65 -11.93 -4.94 -3.07
CA TYR A 65 -12.81 -6.08 -2.80
C TYR A 65 -13.96 -6.13 -3.82
N ASP A 66 -14.61 -5.00 -4.09
CA ASP A 66 -15.82 -4.92 -4.92
C ASP A 66 -15.53 -4.83 -6.42
N SER A 67 -14.35 -4.32 -6.82
CA SER A 67 -13.98 -4.20 -8.23
C SER A 67 -12.77 -5.07 -8.59
N THR A 68 -11.57 -4.74 -8.10
CA THR A 68 -10.33 -5.38 -8.56
C THR A 68 -10.36 -6.91 -8.40
N ALA A 69 -10.90 -7.42 -7.29
CA ALA A 69 -11.01 -8.85 -7.07
C ALA A 69 -12.03 -9.52 -8.00
N GLU A 70 -13.16 -8.88 -8.27
CA GLU A 70 -14.18 -9.40 -9.20
C GLU A 70 -13.65 -9.40 -10.63
N GLU A 71 -12.95 -8.34 -11.04
CA GLU A 71 -12.29 -8.25 -12.35
C GLU A 71 -11.28 -9.40 -12.54
N ILE A 72 -10.44 -9.67 -11.53
CA ILE A 72 -9.47 -10.77 -11.56
C ILE A 72 -10.17 -12.13 -11.63
N LEU A 73 -11.22 -12.34 -10.82
CA LEU A 73 -11.97 -13.59 -10.83
C LEU A 73 -12.67 -13.84 -12.17
N GLU A 74 -13.26 -12.80 -12.77
CA GLU A 74 -13.89 -12.89 -14.08
C GLU A 74 -12.86 -13.21 -15.16
N GLN A 75 -11.77 -12.44 -15.22
CA GLN A 75 -10.72 -12.60 -16.23
C GLN A 75 -9.98 -13.94 -16.13
N CYS A 76 -9.91 -14.53 -14.94
CA CYS A 76 -9.29 -15.84 -14.71
C CYS A 76 -10.31 -16.98 -14.63
N GLU A 77 -11.58 -16.75 -14.95
CA GLU A 77 -12.65 -17.75 -14.88
C GLU A 77 -12.72 -18.47 -13.51
N GLY A 78 -12.41 -17.74 -12.44
CA GLY A 78 -12.36 -18.25 -11.07
C GLY A 78 -11.17 -19.17 -10.75
N GLN A 79 -10.22 -19.34 -11.68
CA GLN A 79 -9.07 -20.25 -11.53
C GLN A 79 -7.78 -19.47 -11.28
N LEU A 80 -7.38 -19.36 -10.01
CA LEU A 80 -6.12 -18.75 -9.60
C LEU A 80 -5.40 -19.60 -8.56
N ASP A 81 -4.10 -19.82 -8.76
CA ASP A 81 -3.25 -20.56 -7.83
C ASP A 81 -2.47 -19.64 -6.86
N LEU A 82 -2.09 -18.45 -7.33
CA LEU A 82 -1.26 -17.51 -6.57
C LEU A 82 -1.55 -16.06 -7.01
N LEU A 83 -1.77 -15.18 -6.03
CA LEU A 83 -1.79 -13.73 -6.22
C LEU A 83 -0.64 -13.09 -5.44
N VAL A 84 0.13 -12.24 -6.13
CA VAL A 84 1.25 -11.48 -5.55
C VAL A 84 0.93 -9.99 -5.63
N ALA A 85 1.04 -9.28 -4.51
CA ALA A 85 0.82 -7.83 -4.45
C ALA A 85 1.66 -7.17 -3.35
N GLY A 86 1.81 -5.85 -3.39
CA GLY A 86 2.42 -5.09 -2.30
C GLY A 86 1.60 -5.16 -1.01
N THR A 87 2.24 -4.86 0.12
CA THR A 87 1.58 -4.80 1.44
C THR A 87 0.56 -3.66 1.52
N GLY A 88 -0.55 -3.87 2.26
CA GLY A 88 -1.57 -2.85 2.53
C GLY A 88 -2.96 -3.17 1.97
N GLY A 89 -3.77 -2.13 1.76
CA GLY A 89 -5.22 -2.25 1.51
C GLY A 89 -5.59 -3.11 0.31
N THR A 90 -4.78 -3.10 -0.75
CA THR A 90 -4.99 -3.92 -1.96
C THR A 90 -4.93 -5.40 -1.64
N ILE A 91 -3.78 -5.91 -1.15
CA ILE A 91 -3.63 -7.35 -0.91
C ILE A 91 -4.60 -7.86 0.16
N THR A 92 -4.88 -7.07 1.20
CA THR A 92 -5.84 -7.43 2.25
C THR A 92 -7.22 -7.76 1.65
N ARG A 93 -7.69 -6.96 0.70
CA ARG A 93 -9.06 -7.05 0.21
C ARG A 93 -9.23 -7.98 -0.97
N LEU A 94 -8.20 -8.06 -1.82
CA LEU A 94 -8.06 -9.17 -2.76
C LEU A 94 -8.09 -10.52 -2.02
N ALA A 95 -7.34 -10.65 -0.91
CA ALA A 95 -7.33 -11.87 -0.11
C ALA A 95 -8.70 -12.21 0.51
N CYS A 96 -9.45 -11.21 0.99
CA CYS A 96 -10.80 -11.43 1.53
C CYS A 96 -11.72 -12.05 0.47
N LYS A 97 -11.82 -11.41 -0.71
CA LYS A 97 -12.71 -11.89 -1.78
C LYS A 97 -12.24 -13.23 -2.34
N LEU A 98 -10.94 -13.40 -2.59
CA LEU A 98 -10.40 -14.64 -3.14
C LEU A 98 -10.58 -15.80 -2.17
N LYS A 99 -10.49 -15.60 -0.86
CA LYS A 99 -10.82 -16.67 0.12
C LYS A 99 -12.28 -17.10 0.07
N GLU A 100 -13.19 -16.20 -0.29
CA GLU A 100 -14.62 -16.52 -0.43
C GLU A 100 -14.93 -17.24 -1.75
N LYS A 101 -14.30 -16.82 -2.85
CA LYS A 101 -14.65 -17.26 -4.22
C LYS A 101 -13.69 -18.29 -4.82
N CYS A 102 -12.42 -18.26 -4.43
CA CYS A 102 -11.35 -19.13 -4.91
C CYS A 102 -10.43 -19.54 -3.74
N PRO A 103 -10.94 -20.33 -2.77
CA PRO A 103 -10.23 -20.62 -1.51
C PRO A 103 -8.89 -21.37 -1.69
N GLY A 104 -8.63 -21.95 -2.87
CA GLY A 104 -7.35 -22.57 -3.21
C GLY A 104 -6.25 -21.58 -3.57
N CYS A 105 -6.59 -20.33 -3.89
CA CYS A 105 -5.63 -19.31 -4.29
C CYS A 105 -4.73 -18.92 -3.11
N LYS A 106 -3.42 -18.99 -3.32
CA LYS A 106 -2.41 -18.53 -2.35
C LYS A 106 -2.22 -17.02 -2.48
N MET A 107 -2.00 -16.36 -1.35
CA MET A 107 -1.71 -14.94 -1.30
C MET A 107 -0.25 -14.72 -0.88
N ALA A 108 0.49 -13.88 -1.60
CA ALA A 108 1.85 -13.48 -1.26
C ALA A 108 1.99 -11.96 -1.25
N ALA A 109 2.39 -11.42 -0.09
CA ALA A 109 2.68 -10.00 0.08
C ALA A 109 4.16 -9.73 -0.20
N VAL A 110 4.44 -8.62 -0.87
CA VAL A 110 5.80 -8.13 -1.09
C VAL A 110 6.01 -6.87 -0.25
N ASP A 111 7.00 -6.93 0.65
CA ASP A 111 7.36 -5.85 1.56
C ASP A 111 8.85 -5.49 1.36
N PRO A 112 9.21 -4.21 1.21
CA PRO A 112 10.59 -3.81 0.98
C PRO A 112 11.39 -3.77 2.29
N GLU A 113 12.70 -4.04 2.22
CA GLU A 113 13.59 -3.81 3.36
C GLU A 113 13.49 -2.37 3.86
N GLY A 114 13.37 -2.21 5.18
CA GLY A 114 13.12 -0.93 5.86
C GLY A 114 11.64 -0.65 6.11
N SER A 115 10.74 -1.54 5.66
CA SER A 115 9.35 -1.64 6.11
C SER A 115 9.23 -2.52 7.35
N ILE A 116 8.05 -2.51 7.97
CA ILE A 116 7.73 -3.26 9.21
C ILE A 116 6.44 -4.07 9.06
N LEU A 117 6.02 -4.37 7.81
CA LEU A 117 4.71 -4.97 7.55
C LEU A 117 4.78 -6.48 7.33
N SER A 118 5.98 -7.05 7.22
CA SER A 118 6.17 -8.49 7.07
C SER A 118 5.91 -9.22 8.38
N GLU A 119 5.46 -10.46 8.25
CA GLU A 119 5.40 -11.40 9.36
C GLU A 119 6.21 -12.68 9.02
N PRO A 120 6.86 -13.33 10.00
CA PRO A 120 6.99 -12.89 11.40
C PRO A 120 8.00 -11.73 11.55
N GLU A 121 8.02 -11.08 12.72
CA GLU A 121 8.75 -9.81 12.97
C GLU A 121 10.26 -9.92 12.70
N GLU A 122 10.85 -11.12 12.76
CA GLU A 122 12.26 -11.34 12.42
C GLU A 122 12.59 -10.96 10.97
N LEU A 123 11.60 -10.94 10.07
CA LEU A 123 11.78 -10.49 8.69
C LEU A 123 11.93 -8.96 8.57
N ASN A 124 11.54 -8.21 9.59
CA ASN A 124 11.62 -6.75 9.60
C ASN A 124 12.96 -6.23 10.15
N GLN A 125 13.86 -7.11 10.59
CA GLN A 125 15.17 -6.72 11.12
C GLN A 125 16.10 -6.27 9.99
N THR A 126 16.43 -4.99 9.99
CA THR A 126 17.30 -4.39 8.96
C THR A 126 18.09 -3.21 9.52
N ASP A 127 19.32 -3.04 9.02
CA ASP A 127 20.16 -1.87 9.31
C ASP A 127 19.75 -0.63 8.49
N LYS A 128 18.80 -0.79 7.55
CA LYS A 128 18.33 0.30 6.68
C LYS A 128 17.27 1.14 7.40
N THR A 129 17.56 2.42 7.56
CA THR A 129 16.65 3.41 8.16
C THR A 129 15.60 3.95 7.20
N LEU A 130 15.72 3.67 5.91
CA LEU A 130 14.81 4.12 4.84
C LEU A 130 14.35 2.94 3.99
N CYS A 131 13.04 2.82 3.85
CA CYS A 131 12.37 1.95 2.89
C CYS A 131 12.83 2.30 1.46
N GLN A 132 13.56 1.37 0.86
CA GLN A 132 14.16 1.51 -0.47
C GLN A 132 13.06 1.44 -1.56
N PRO A 133 13.18 2.24 -2.64
CA PRO A 133 12.26 2.11 -3.77
C PRO A 133 12.45 0.75 -4.45
N PHE A 134 11.33 0.17 -4.89
CA PHE A 134 11.34 -1.04 -5.71
C PHE A 134 11.95 -0.73 -7.08
N TRP A 135 13.09 -1.34 -7.40
CA TRP A 135 13.55 -1.51 -8.77
C TRP A 135 13.08 -2.88 -9.25
N ILE A 136 12.37 -2.91 -10.37
CA ILE A 136 11.76 -4.11 -10.99
C ILE A 136 12.80 -5.19 -11.37
N ASP A 137 14.11 -4.89 -11.31
CA ASP A 137 15.19 -5.85 -11.61
C ASP A 137 15.45 -6.92 -10.53
N LEU A 138 14.71 -6.91 -9.43
CA LEU A 138 14.97 -7.78 -8.27
C LEU A 138 13.93 -8.89 -8.07
N LEU A 139 13.26 -9.35 -9.13
CA LEU A 139 12.44 -10.57 -9.07
C LEU A 139 13.28 -11.86 -9.21
N LEU A 140 14.56 -11.77 -9.59
CA LEU A 140 15.40 -12.95 -9.89
C LEU A 140 16.65 -13.12 -9.00
N THR A 141 17.04 -12.15 -8.18
CA THR A 141 18.35 -12.18 -7.49
C THR A 141 18.32 -11.99 -5.97
N CYS A 142 17.22 -11.54 -5.37
CA CYS A 142 17.10 -11.49 -3.91
C CYS A 142 15.99 -12.43 -3.45
N GLY A 143 16.38 -13.41 -2.62
CA GLY A 143 15.51 -14.44 -2.10
C GLY A 143 14.23 -13.86 -1.49
N ILE A 144 13.15 -13.95 -2.26
CA ILE A 144 11.79 -13.77 -1.78
C ILE A 144 11.56 -14.86 -0.74
N ARG A 145 11.41 -14.47 0.53
CA ARG A 145 10.89 -15.36 1.57
C ARG A 145 9.39 -15.13 1.59
N PRO A 146 8.58 -16.00 0.95
CA PRO A 146 7.15 -15.79 0.87
C PRO A 146 6.56 -15.91 2.28
N THR A 147 6.05 -14.81 2.83
CA THR A 147 5.15 -14.88 3.98
C THR A 147 3.80 -15.41 3.49
N ILE A 148 3.63 -16.73 3.53
CA ILE A 148 2.35 -17.40 3.31
C ILE A 148 1.70 -17.59 4.67
N ARG A 149 0.83 -16.66 5.08
CA ARG A 149 -0.19 -16.89 6.12
C ARG A 149 -1.25 -15.81 6.12
N ASN A 150 -2.38 -16.13 6.75
CA ASN A 150 -3.62 -15.35 6.84
C ASN A 150 -3.43 -13.98 7.51
N LEU A 151 -2.74 -13.08 6.83
CA LEU A 151 -2.64 -11.69 7.21
C LEU A 151 -3.98 -11.02 6.94
N PHE A 152 -4.44 -10.30 7.96
CA PHE A 152 -5.65 -9.49 8.03
C PHE A 152 -6.96 -10.26 8.34
N PRO A 153 -7.57 -10.02 9.53
CA PRO A 153 -8.91 -10.52 9.79
C PRO A 153 -9.87 -9.94 8.75
N CYS A 154 -10.62 -10.82 8.08
CA CYS A 154 -11.66 -10.45 7.11
C CYS A 154 -12.91 -9.90 7.83
N HIS A 155 -12.74 -9.02 8.81
CA HIS A 155 -13.85 -8.37 9.48
C HIS A 155 -14.24 -7.15 8.63
N VAL A 156 -15.36 -7.31 7.94
CA VAL A 156 -16.14 -6.21 7.37
C VAL A 156 -16.86 -5.54 8.55
N PRO A 157 -16.75 -4.21 8.76
CA PRO A 157 -17.70 -3.51 9.63
C PRO A 157 -19.11 -3.52 9.04
#